data_AF-A0A936Z4D1-F1
#
_entry.id   AF-A0A936Z4D1-F1
#
_cell.length_a   1.000
_cell.length_b   1.000
_cell.length_c   1.000
_cell.angle_alpha   90.00
_cell.angle_beta   90.00
_cell.angle_gamma   90.00
#
_symmetry.space_group_name_H-M   'P 1'
#
loop_
_entity.id
_entity.type
_entity.pdbx_description
1 polymer ?
#
loop_
_entity_poly.entity_id
_entity_poly.type
_entity_poly.pdbx_seq_one_letter_code
_entity_poly.pdbx_strand_id
1 'polypeptide(L)'
;MSKVFLSPATFVGGSLAGALLLAAWFGAFTRAPEPAPAPTSTHRAAVAAQGDGAPVPPPQVGAAVATPAQDADLAASCPSQVLLAPGGGGDGRFALEAVLSSAAQVEPSAYLAVARESAQHGQLHDAEVALLAACHAAERVSGSHSVAVADLKTRIAQQYVALAASEAAGAARDELLKRAATLLSKSAITYSAALGREASKTRLAEQRLASLHDPATLQRARTDANADPGTSVMGAAPRSSEEASERTTGPRGEASRLVSSDPELAQLESDLRRLHAQASSVTRDPAGLRRRDSQALAQRDAACEDKACLLRWYAQRRHQLLDEF
;
A
#
# COMPACT_ATOMS: atom_id res chain seq x y z
N MET A 1 -17.29 9.77 -55.55
CA MET A 1 -15.97 10.04 -56.13
C MET A 1 -15.78 11.55 -56.21
N SER A 2 -15.15 12.17 -55.19
CA SER A 2 -14.82 13.59 -55.23
C SER A 2 -13.42 13.77 -54.65
N LYS A 3 -12.46 14.08 -55.52
CA LYS A 3 -11.08 14.44 -55.17
C LYS A 3 -11.03 15.95 -54.96
N VAL A 4 -10.67 16.37 -53.75
CA VAL A 4 -10.34 17.77 -53.45
C VAL A 4 -8.82 17.89 -53.43
N PHE A 5 -8.29 18.66 -54.37
CA PHE A 5 -6.89 19.08 -54.45
C PHE A 5 -6.68 20.31 -53.55
N LEU A 6 -5.69 20.26 -52.66
CA LEU A 6 -5.21 21.42 -51.91
C LEU A 6 -3.71 21.59 -52.16
N SER A 7 -3.35 22.78 -52.65
CA SER A 7 -1.98 23.21 -52.96
C SER A 7 -1.11 23.40 -51.70
N PRO A 8 0.22 23.25 -51.82
CA PRO A 8 1.15 23.60 -50.75
C PRO A 8 1.49 25.10 -50.77
N ALA A 9 1.31 25.77 -49.64
CA ALA A 9 1.87 27.10 -49.39
C ALA A 9 3.27 26.95 -48.78
N THR A 10 4.28 27.33 -49.55
CA THR A 10 5.65 27.55 -49.09
C THR A 10 5.71 28.77 -48.19
N PHE A 11 6.07 28.58 -46.92
CA PHE A 11 6.49 29.65 -46.01
C PHE A 11 8.00 29.60 -45.84
N VAL A 12 8.68 30.54 -46.49
CA VAL A 12 10.10 30.85 -46.30
C VAL A 12 10.15 32.16 -45.52
N GLY A 13 10.85 32.20 -44.39
CA GLY A 13 11.31 33.46 -43.82
C GLY A 13 11.38 33.54 -42.29
N GLY A 14 12.62 33.51 -41.79
CA GLY A 14 13.08 34.47 -40.79
C GLY A 14 12.84 34.15 -39.31
N SER A 15 13.92 33.87 -38.58
CA SER A 15 14.55 34.90 -37.70
C SER A 15 15.62 34.26 -36.82
N LEU A 16 16.88 34.57 -37.14
CA LEU A 16 18.05 34.47 -36.28
C LEU A 16 18.02 35.65 -35.29
N ALA A 17 17.64 35.44 -34.03
CA ALA A 17 18.02 36.32 -32.90
C ALA A 17 17.45 35.73 -31.59
N GLY A 18 18.28 35.02 -30.83
CA GLY A 18 17.87 34.49 -29.52
C GLY A 18 18.96 33.70 -28.80
N ALA A 19 20.22 33.97 -29.09
CA ALA A 19 21.36 33.41 -28.37
C ALA A 19 22.04 34.56 -27.64
N LEU A 20 21.76 34.70 -26.34
CA LEU A 20 22.51 35.45 -25.31
C LEU A 20 21.52 35.90 -24.23
N LEU A 21 21.09 34.99 -23.32
CA LEU A 21 20.56 35.32 -21.97
C LEU A 21 20.24 34.05 -21.15
N LEU A 22 21.07 33.01 -21.20
CA LEU A 22 20.90 31.78 -20.39
C LEU A 22 22.19 31.36 -19.64
N ALA A 23 23.05 32.31 -19.29
CA ALA A 23 24.29 32.04 -18.54
C ALA A 23 24.23 32.42 -17.05
N ALA A 24 23.12 32.98 -16.56
CA ALA A 24 23.07 33.54 -15.19
C ALA A 24 22.32 32.68 -14.15
N TRP A 25 21.69 31.56 -14.53
CA TRP A 25 20.85 30.78 -13.59
C TRP A 25 21.50 29.51 -13.03
N PHE A 26 22.62 29.04 -13.58
CA PHE A 26 23.26 27.79 -13.14
C PHE A 26 24.26 27.93 -11.99
N GLY A 27 24.53 29.14 -11.49
CA GLY A 27 25.57 29.39 -10.49
C GLY A 27 25.19 29.18 -9.02
N ALA A 28 23.94 28.85 -8.68
CA ALA A 28 23.47 28.88 -7.30
C ALA A 28 23.40 27.52 -6.57
N PHE A 29 23.71 26.40 -7.22
CA PHE A 29 23.46 25.06 -6.64
C PHE A 29 24.69 24.26 -6.17
N THR A 30 25.90 24.82 -6.26
CA THR A 30 27.14 24.14 -5.79
C THR A 30 27.58 24.59 -4.40
N ARG A 31 26.65 24.84 -3.48
CA ARG A 31 27.01 25.11 -2.08
C ARG A 31 27.26 23.78 -1.38
N ALA A 32 28.53 23.50 -1.10
CA ALA A 32 28.94 22.34 -0.30
C ALA A 32 28.18 22.33 1.04
N PRO A 33 27.75 21.15 1.54
CA PRO A 33 27.07 21.04 2.82
C PRO A 33 28.00 21.52 3.93
N GLU A 34 27.55 22.54 4.65
CA GLU A 34 28.19 23.07 5.85
C GLU A 34 28.22 21.97 6.92
N PRO A 35 29.35 21.73 7.61
CA PRO A 35 29.46 20.69 8.63
C PRO A 35 28.52 21.01 9.80
N ALA A 36 27.63 20.07 10.12
CA ALA A 36 26.69 20.20 11.23
C ALA A 36 27.44 20.43 12.57
N PRO A 37 27.00 21.38 13.41
CA PRO A 37 27.59 21.58 14.72
C PRO A 37 27.31 20.38 15.63
N ALA A 38 28.34 19.97 16.37
CA ALA A 38 28.29 18.86 17.32
C ALA A 38 27.21 19.08 18.40
N PRO A 39 26.52 18.01 18.86
CA PRO A 39 25.56 18.12 19.95
C PRO A 39 26.28 18.42 21.27
N THR A 40 26.14 19.65 21.76
CA THR A 40 26.47 20.01 23.14
C THR A 40 25.50 19.32 24.10
N SER A 41 26.00 18.34 24.84
CA SER A 41 25.33 17.71 25.97
C SER A 41 25.22 18.70 27.14
N THR A 42 24.04 19.26 27.38
CA THR A 42 23.80 20.17 28.50
C THR A 42 23.03 19.47 29.63
N HIS A 43 23.77 19.23 30.71
CA HIS A 43 23.39 19.22 32.13
C HIS A 43 22.09 18.55 32.60
N ARG A 44 22.32 17.36 33.17
CA ARG A 44 21.71 16.78 34.37
C ARG A 44 21.44 17.83 35.47
N ALA A 45 20.16 18.12 35.74
CA ALA A 45 19.73 18.78 36.97
C ALA A 45 19.27 17.72 37.97
N ALA A 46 19.99 17.65 39.10
CA ALA A 46 19.61 16.91 40.28
C ALA A 46 18.47 17.65 41.00
N VAL A 47 17.38 16.96 41.30
CA VAL A 47 16.36 17.42 42.26
C VAL A 47 16.57 16.62 43.54
N ALA A 48 16.94 17.36 44.59
CA ALA A 48 17.08 16.86 45.94
C ALA A 48 15.73 16.71 46.64
N ALA A 49 15.74 15.84 47.64
CA ALA A 49 14.65 15.33 48.45
C ALA A 49 13.90 16.36 49.31
N GLN A 50 12.62 16.09 49.61
CA GLN A 50 12.11 16.03 50.99
C GLN A 50 10.62 15.60 51.01
N GLY A 51 10.29 14.64 51.88
CA GLY A 51 8.92 14.21 52.14
C GLY A 51 8.89 13.06 53.13
N ASP A 52 8.36 13.36 54.31
CA ASP A 52 8.48 12.63 55.57
C ASP A 52 7.85 11.24 55.63
N GLY A 53 8.37 10.47 56.58
CA GLY A 53 8.04 9.08 56.87
C GLY A 53 6.61 8.82 57.35
N ALA A 54 6.07 7.71 56.86
CA ALA A 54 5.17 6.84 57.62
C ALA A 54 5.66 5.39 57.48
N PRO A 55 5.66 4.58 58.56
CA PRO A 55 6.17 3.22 58.51
C PRO A 55 5.23 2.33 57.68
N VAL A 56 5.69 1.91 56.51
CA VAL A 56 5.02 0.92 55.66
C VAL A 56 5.27 -0.47 56.27
N PRO A 57 4.23 -1.29 56.51
CA PRO A 57 4.39 -2.66 57.01
C PRO A 57 5.17 -3.52 55.99
N PRO A 58 5.92 -4.55 56.46
CA PRO A 58 6.73 -5.39 55.59
C PRO A 58 5.86 -6.05 54.50
N PRO A 59 6.33 -6.11 53.24
CA PRO A 59 5.62 -6.80 52.19
C PRO A 59 5.50 -8.28 52.56
N GLN A 60 4.26 -8.76 52.69
CA GLN A 60 4.00 -10.19 52.76
C GLN A 60 4.50 -10.79 51.44
N VAL A 61 5.46 -11.71 51.55
CA VAL A 61 5.92 -12.57 50.46
C VAL A 61 4.77 -13.52 50.14
N GLY A 62 3.78 -12.99 49.40
CA GLY A 62 2.71 -13.78 48.83
C GLY A 62 3.32 -14.73 47.82
N ALA A 63 3.16 -16.03 48.07
CA ALA A 63 3.51 -17.09 47.14
C ALA A 63 3.03 -16.69 45.74
N ALA A 64 3.98 -16.59 44.81
CA ALA A 64 3.70 -16.37 43.41
C ALA A 64 2.76 -17.50 42.95
N VAL A 65 1.47 -17.18 42.84
CA VAL A 65 0.49 -18.04 42.21
C VAL A 65 0.94 -18.13 40.76
N ALA A 66 1.59 -19.25 40.41
CA ALA A 66 1.93 -19.59 39.05
C ALA A 66 0.63 -19.54 38.24
N THR A 67 0.49 -18.48 37.45
CA THR A 67 -0.66 -18.28 36.57
C THR A 67 -0.56 -19.38 35.51
N PRO A 68 -1.51 -20.33 35.45
CA PRO A 68 -1.37 -21.48 34.57
C PRO A 68 -1.59 -21.05 33.11
N ALA A 69 -0.54 -21.17 32.30
CA ALA A 69 -0.58 -21.54 30.88
C ALA A 69 -1.56 -20.81 29.93
N GLN A 70 -1.93 -19.55 30.19
CA GLN A 70 -2.65 -18.71 29.21
C GLN A 70 -1.71 -18.06 28.17
N ASP A 71 -0.39 -18.12 28.37
CA ASP A 71 0.59 -17.52 27.46
C ASP A 71 0.93 -18.38 26.23
N ALA A 72 0.53 -19.66 26.20
CA ALA A 72 0.82 -20.53 25.05
C ALA A 72 -0.17 -20.33 23.89
N ASP A 73 -1.39 -19.86 24.15
CA ASP A 73 -2.39 -19.56 23.10
C ASP A 73 -2.22 -18.15 22.51
N LEU A 74 -1.28 -17.37 23.03
CA LEU A 74 -0.80 -16.13 22.43
C LEU A 74 0.28 -16.37 21.36
N ALA A 75 0.80 -17.60 21.23
CA ALA A 75 1.97 -17.88 20.39
C ALA A 75 1.65 -17.87 18.88
N ALA A 76 0.44 -18.27 18.47
CA ALA A 76 0.02 -18.21 17.07
C ALA A 76 -0.87 -17.00 16.83
N SER A 77 -0.33 -16.00 16.13
CA SER A 77 -0.99 -14.72 15.94
C SER A 77 -1.81 -14.73 14.62
N CYS A 78 -1.46 -15.61 13.67
CA CYS A 78 -2.22 -15.93 12.46
C CYS A 78 -3.21 -17.10 12.69
N PRO A 79 -4.44 -17.02 12.13
CA PRO A 79 -5.39 -18.12 12.24
C PRO A 79 -4.90 -19.39 11.54
N SER A 80 -5.18 -20.54 12.12
CA SER A 80 -4.79 -21.86 11.60
C SER A 80 -5.94 -22.64 10.96
N GLN A 81 -7.18 -22.15 11.09
CA GLN A 81 -8.36 -22.84 10.58
C GLN A 81 -8.92 -22.14 9.35
N VAL A 82 -8.98 -22.87 8.24
CA VAL A 82 -9.71 -22.51 7.02
C VAL A 82 -11.22 -22.55 7.31
N LEU A 83 -11.94 -21.48 6.99
CA LEU A 83 -13.38 -21.37 7.21
C LEU A 83 -14.19 -21.81 6.00
N LEU A 84 -13.69 -21.58 4.79
CA LEU A 84 -14.39 -21.91 3.57
C LEU A 84 -14.34 -23.41 3.29
N ALA A 85 -15.46 -23.97 2.86
CA ALA A 85 -15.50 -25.30 2.25
C ALA A 85 -15.02 -25.19 0.79
N PRO A 86 -14.41 -26.25 0.23
CA PRO A 86 -14.02 -26.28 -1.17
C PRO A 86 -15.25 -26.19 -2.09
N GLY A 87 -15.20 -25.28 -3.08
CA GLY A 87 -16.34 -24.91 -3.92
C GLY A 87 -16.57 -25.75 -5.19
N GLY A 88 -15.76 -26.76 -5.51
CA GLY A 88 -15.96 -27.61 -6.69
C GLY A 88 -14.66 -28.16 -7.31
N GLY A 89 -14.73 -28.62 -8.57
CA GLY A 89 -13.72 -29.48 -9.24
C GLY A 89 -12.30 -28.93 -9.44
N GLY A 90 -11.99 -27.75 -8.91
CA GLY A 90 -10.64 -27.18 -8.94
C GLY A 90 -10.26 -26.37 -7.68
N ASP A 91 -11.15 -26.30 -6.69
CA ASP A 91 -10.93 -25.61 -5.41
C ASP A 91 -10.70 -26.66 -4.31
N GLY A 92 -9.91 -26.34 -3.29
CA GLY A 92 -9.49 -27.32 -2.28
C GLY A 92 -8.28 -28.16 -2.69
N ARG A 93 -7.46 -27.68 -3.63
CA ARG A 93 -6.23 -28.37 -4.04
C ARG A 93 -5.11 -28.20 -3.01
N PHE A 94 -5.18 -27.15 -2.20
CA PHE A 94 -4.18 -26.86 -1.18
C PHE A 94 -4.71 -27.20 0.20
N ALA A 95 -4.06 -28.15 0.89
CA ALA A 95 -4.28 -28.37 2.30
C ALA A 95 -3.33 -27.49 3.10
N LEU A 96 -3.85 -26.62 3.97
CA LEU A 96 -3.04 -25.69 4.77
C LEU A 96 -1.92 -26.40 5.53
N GLU A 97 -2.21 -27.54 6.17
CA GLU A 97 -1.21 -28.32 6.92
C GLU A 97 -0.04 -28.80 6.04
N ALA A 98 -0.36 -29.26 4.82
CA ALA A 98 0.66 -29.70 3.85
C ALA A 98 1.50 -28.50 3.36
N VAL A 99 0.86 -27.34 3.16
CA VAL A 99 1.54 -26.10 2.81
C VAL A 99 2.47 -25.68 3.95
N LEU A 100 1.99 -25.58 5.18
CA LEU A 100 2.79 -25.15 6.34
C LEU A 100 3.96 -26.10 6.63
N SER A 101 3.78 -27.41 6.46
CA SER A 101 4.83 -28.42 6.64
C SER A 101 5.96 -28.29 5.61
N SER A 102 5.66 -27.80 4.39
CA SER A 102 6.65 -27.58 3.32
C SER A 102 7.18 -26.14 3.26
N ALA A 103 6.52 -25.20 3.94
CA ALA A 103 6.73 -23.76 3.81
C ALA A 103 8.02 -23.22 4.45
N ALA A 104 8.97 -24.07 4.85
CA ALA A 104 10.19 -23.66 5.55
C ALA A 104 11.00 -22.59 4.81
N GLN A 105 10.84 -22.46 3.48
CA GLN A 105 11.63 -21.55 2.64
C GLN A 105 10.81 -20.69 1.66
N VAL A 106 9.49 -20.71 1.75
CA VAL A 106 8.66 -19.97 0.79
C VAL A 106 8.39 -18.56 1.32
N GLU A 107 8.80 -17.56 0.52
CA GLU A 107 8.56 -16.14 0.81
C GLU A 107 7.05 -15.82 0.88
N PRO A 108 6.59 -14.98 1.83
CA PRO A 108 5.17 -14.62 1.97
C PRO A 108 4.55 -14.05 0.68
N SER A 109 5.35 -13.37 -0.16
CA SER A 109 4.92 -12.78 -1.42
C SER A 109 4.48 -13.81 -2.47
N ALA A 110 5.06 -15.01 -2.45
CA ALA A 110 4.67 -16.10 -3.36
C ALA A 110 3.26 -16.59 -3.05
N TYR A 111 2.95 -16.79 -1.76
CA TYR A 111 1.60 -17.14 -1.33
C TYR A 111 0.57 -16.04 -1.64
N LEU A 112 0.96 -14.77 -1.54
CA LEU A 112 0.09 -13.65 -1.95
C LEU A 112 -0.18 -13.61 -3.46
N ALA A 113 0.72 -14.13 -4.29
CA ALA A 113 0.47 -14.29 -5.72
C ALA A 113 -0.57 -15.38 -5.96
N VAL A 114 -0.37 -16.56 -5.35
CA VAL A 114 -1.31 -17.70 -5.43
C VAL A 114 -2.70 -17.29 -4.92
N ALA A 115 -2.78 -16.62 -3.77
CA ALA A 115 -4.06 -16.17 -3.21
C ALA A 115 -4.86 -15.28 -4.18
N ARG A 116 -4.18 -14.38 -4.89
CA ARG A 116 -4.82 -13.50 -5.89
C ARG A 116 -5.25 -14.29 -7.12
N GLU A 117 -4.39 -15.18 -7.62
CA GLU A 117 -4.70 -16.02 -8.78
C GLU A 117 -5.89 -16.94 -8.49
N SER A 118 -5.90 -17.63 -7.35
CA SER A 118 -7.02 -18.48 -6.93
C SER A 118 -8.31 -17.67 -6.77
N ALA A 119 -8.26 -16.48 -6.15
CA ALA A 119 -9.42 -15.61 -6.04
C ALA A 119 -9.96 -15.16 -7.40
N GLN A 120 -9.07 -14.85 -8.37
CA GLN A 120 -9.46 -14.49 -9.74
C GLN A 120 -10.15 -15.64 -10.49
N HIS A 121 -9.80 -16.88 -10.16
CA HIS A 121 -10.44 -18.08 -10.72
C HIS A 121 -11.67 -18.56 -9.92
N GLY A 122 -12.11 -17.80 -8.91
CA GLY A 122 -13.23 -18.18 -8.05
C GLY A 122 -12.93 -19.34 -7.08
N GLN A 123 -11.66 -19.71 -6.91
CA GLN A 123 -11.20 -20.74 -5.98
C GLN A 123 -10.98 -20.12 -4.59
N LEU A 124 -12.08 -19.81 -3.91
CA LEU A 124 -12.05 -19.00 -2.69
C LEU A 124 -11.43 -19.76 -1.50
N HIS A 125 -11.60 -21.08 -1.41
CA HIS A 125 -10.95 -21.89 -0.38
C HIS A 125 -9.43 -21.89 -0.56
N ASP A 126 -8.95 -22.14 -1.78
CA ASP A 126 -7.52 -22.12 -2.08
C ASP A 126 -6.91 -20.72 -1.86
N ALA A 127 -7.66 -19.66 -2.16
CA ALA A 127 -7.25 -18.29 -1.86
C ALA A 127 -7.10 -18.04 -0.35
N GLU A 128 -8.04 -18.53 0.46
CA GLU A 128 -7.96 -18.46 1.93
C GLU A 128 -6.73 -19.22 2.44
N VAL A 129 -6.55 -20.47 2.02
CA VAL A 129 -5.39 -21.31 2.41
C VAL A 129 -4.08 -20.59 2.10
N ALA A 130 -3.96 -19.99 0.92
CA ALA A 130 -2.76 -19.25 0.53
C ALA A 130 -2.54 -18.00 1.39
N LEU A 131 -3.58 -17.23 1.73
CA LEU A 131 -3.43 -16.09 2.64
C LEU A 131 -3.02 -16.52 4.07
N LEU A 132 -3.59 -17.61 4.58
CA LEU A 132 -3.21 -18.16 5.88
C LEU A 132 -1.75 -18.60 5.87
N ALA A 133 -1.33 -19.31 4.83
CA ALA A 133 0.07 -19.70 4.64
C ALA A 133 1.01 -18.48 4.55
N ALA A 134 0.62 -17.42 3.83
CA ALA A 134 1.38 -16.17 3.76
C ALA A 134 1.55 -15.54 5.15
N CYS A 135 0.48 -15.53 5.94
CA CYS A 135 0.47 -15.01 7.31
C CYS A 135 1.46 -15.78 8.19
N HIS A 136 1.38 -17.11 8.23
CA HIS A 136 2.30 -17.96 8.99
C HIS A 136 3.75 -17.88 8.51
N ALA A 137 3.98 -17.72 7.20
CA ALA A 137 5.31 -17.47 6.66
C ALA A 137 5.87 -16.12 7.15
N ALA A 138 5.06 -15.05 7.13
CA ALA A 138 5.46 -13.74 7.62
C ALA A 138 5.73 -13.73 9.13
N GLU A 139 4.95 -14.48 9.93
CA GLU A 139 5.20 -14.62 11.37
C GLU A 139 6.56 -15.26 11.65
N ARG A 140 6.95 -16.28 10.87
CA ARG A 140 8.26 -16.92 11.02
C ARG A 140 9.42 -15.99 10.65
N VAL A 141 9.25 -15.16 9.62
CA VAL A 141 10.30 -14.27 9.12
C VAL A 141 10.42 -13.00 9.97
N SER A 142 9.30 -12.40 10.38
CA SER A 142 9.28 -11.06 10.99
C SER A 142 8.76 -11.03 12.43
N GLY A 143 8.27 -12.15 12.95
CA GLY A 143 7.63 -12.23 14.26
C GLY A 143 6.13 -11.94 14.24
N SER A 144 5.43 -12.45 15.25
CA SER A 144 3.97 -12.42 15.43
C SER A 144 3.34 -11.03 15.53
N HIS A 145 4.14 -10.02 15.91
CA HIS A 145 3.73 -8.62 16.11
C HIS A 145 4.35 -7.66 15.09
N SER A 146 4.75 -8.16 13.93
CA SER A 146 5.28 -7.31 12.85
C SER A 146 4.19 -6.59 12.07
N VAL A 147 4.55 -5.45 11.47
CA VAL A 147 3.69 -4.70 10.55
C VAL A 147 3.27 -5.56 9.34
N ALA A 148 4.17 -6.43 8.86
CA ALA A 148 3.89 -7.34 7.73
C ALA A 148 2.77 -8.35 8.08
N VAL A 149 2.78 -8.90 9.30
CA VAL A 149 1.72 -9.80 9.77
C VAL A 149 0.40 -9.06 9.95
N ALA A 150 0.43 -7.82 10.48
CA ALA A 150 -0.75 -6.97 10.58
C ALA A 150 -1.36 -6.63 9.19
N ASP A 151 -0.51 -6.39 8.18
CA ASP A 151 -0.95 -6.18 6.79
C ASP A 151 -1.65 -7.43 6.24
N LEU A 152 -1.13 -8.63 6.51
CA LEU A 152 -1.73 -9.89 6.08
C LEU A 152 -3.06 -10.20 6.77
N LYS A 153 -3.14 -10.00 8.09
CA LYS A 153 -4.40 -10.12 8.84
C LYS A 153 -5.47 -9.17 8.33
N THR A 154 -5.09 -7.94 8.01
CA THR A 154 -6.00 -6.95 7.42
C THR A 154 -6.53 -7.44 6.07
N ARG A 155 -5.69 -8.03 5.22
CA ARG A 155 -6.13 -8.62 3.93
C ARG A 155 -7.08 -9.81 4.12
N ILE A 156 -6.77 -10.73 5.03
CA ILE A 156 -7.66 -11.86 5.36
C ILE A 156 -9.01 -11.35 5.85
N ALA A 157 -9.02 -10.35 6.74
CA ALA A 157 -10.26 -9.75 7.23
C ALA A 157 -11.08 -9.13 6.09
N GLN A 158 -10.44 -8.43 5.15
CA GLN A 158 -11.12 -7.88 3.98
C GLN A 158 -11.74 -8.96 3.10
N GLN A 159 -11.06 -10.10 2.91
CA GLN A 159 -11.63 -11.24 2.19
C GLN A 159 -12.87 -11.79 2.91
N TYR A 160 -12.82 -11.96 4.23
CA TYR A 160 -14.01 -12.40 5.00
C TYR A 160 -15.17 -11.41 4.92
N VAL A 161 -14.91 -10.10 4.90
CA VAL A 161 -15.96 -9.09 4.70
C VAL A 161 -16.59 -9.20 3.31
N ALA A 162 -15.79 -9.39 2.26
CA ALA A 162 -16.29 -9.57 0.91
C ALA A 162 -17.17 -10.83 0.79
N LEU A 163 -16.73 -11.93 1.40
CA LEU A 163 -17.49 -13.19 1.47
C LEU A 163 -18.80 -13.00 2.25
N ALA A 164 -18.73 -12.38 3.43
CA ALA A 164 -19.90 -12.08 4.25
C ALA A 164 -20.93 -11.19 3.52
N ALA A 165 -20.48 -10.32 2.62
CA ALA A 165 -21.35 -9.49 1.80
C ALA A 165 -22.07 -10.26 0.68
N SER A 166 -21.50 -11.40 0.23
CA SER A 166 -22.12 -12.32 -0.74
C SER A 166 -23.04 -13.35 -0.09
N GLU A 167 -22.83 -13.66 1.19
CA GLU A 167 -23.63 -14.61 1.96
C GLU A 167 -25.01 -14.05 2.37
N ALA A 168 -25.99 -14.94 2.44
CA ALA A 168 -27.29 -14.61 3.03
C ALA A 168 -27.12 -14.28 4.53
N ALA A 169 -28.03 -13.47 5.09
CA ALA A 169 -28.03 -13.22 6.52
C ALA A 169 -28.23 -14.54 7.30
N GLY A 170 -27.36 -14.82 8.27
CA GLY A 170 -27.36 -16.05 9.05
C GLY A 170 -26.02 -16.33 9.72
N ALA A 171 -25.93 -17.50 10.37
CA ALA A 171 -24.78 -17.87 11.19
C ALA A 171 -23.43 -17.87 10.44
N ALA A 172 -23.42 -18.28 9.16
CA ALA A 172 -22.21 -18.28 8.34
C ALA A 172 -21.67 -16.85 8.12
N ARG A 173 -22.55 -15.91 7.79
CA ARG A 173 -22.20 -14.49 7.66
C ARG A 173 -21.71 -13.91 8.98
N ASP A 174 -22.37 -14.23 10.09
CA ASP A 174 -21.99 -13.73 11.41
C ASP A 174 -20.61 -14.23 11.84
N GLU A 175 -20.28 -15.50 11.57
CA GLU A 175 -18.96 -16.07 11.86
C GLU A 175 -17.85 -15.41 11.01
N LEU A 176 -18.09 -15.17 9.72
CA LEU A 176 -17.16 -14.43 8.85
C LEU A 176 -16.87 -13.03 9.41
N LEU A 177 -17.92 -12.28 9.79
CA LEU A 177 -17.78 -10.94 10.34
C LEU A 177 -17.07 -10.95 11.70
N LYS A 178 -17.36 -11.93 12.56
CA LYS A 178 -16.67 -12.11 13.85
C LYS A 178 -15.17 -12.37 13.67
N ARG A 179 -14.79 -13.23 12.72
CA ARG A 179 -13.37 -13.46 12.39
C ARG A 179 -12.70 -12.22 11.83
N ALA A 180 -13.35 -11.52 10.90
CA ALA A 180 -12.85 -10.26 10.35
C ALA A 180 -12.61 -9.22 11.45
N ALA A 181 -13.56 -9.06 12.38
CA ALA A 181 -13.45 -8.15 13.52
C ALA A 181 -12.25 -8.49 14.41
N THR A 182 -12.07 -9.77 14.73
CA THR A 182 -10.94 -10.26 15.54
C THR A 182 -9.60 -9.94 14.86
N LEU A 183 -9.49 -10.16 13.54
CA LEU A 183 -8.28 -9.89 12.78
C LEU A 183 -7.96 -8.40 12.67
N LEU A 184 -8.97 -7.55 12.40
CA LEU A 184 -8.78 -6.10 12.32
C LEU A 184 -8.42 -5.51 13.68
N SER A 185 -9.04 -5.96 14.77
CA SER A 185 -8.68 -5.55 16.13
C SER A 185 -7.22 -5.89 16.46
N LYS A 186 -6.79 -7.14 16.21
CA LYS A 186 -5.39 -7.55 16.39
C LYS A 186 -4.42 -6.74 15.51
N SER A 187 -4.82 -6.40 14.28
CA SER A 187 -4.02 -5.59 13.37
C SER A 187 -3.89 -4.15 13.86
N ALA A 188 -4.98 -3.53 14.31
CA ALA A 188 -4.99 -2.19 14.88
C ALA A 188 -4.07 -2.09 16.11
N ILE A 189 -4.14 -3.06 17.03
CA ILE A 189 -3.23 -3.13 18.19
C ILE A 189 -1.76 -3.22 17.73
N THR A 190 -1.48 -4.07 16.73
CA THR A 190 -0.10 -4.25 16.22
C THR A 190 0.42 -2.99 15.53
N TYR A 191 -0.38 -2.34 14.68
CA TYR A 191 0.00 -1.07 14.06
C TYR A 191 0.17 0.04 15.09
N SER A 192 -0.72 0.13 16.07
CA SER A 192 -0.62 1.12 17.15
C SER A 192 0.68 0.98 17.94
N ALA A 193 1.09 -0.26 18.25
CA ALA A 193 2.34 -0.55 18.93
C ALA A 193 3.58 -0.27 18.06
N ALA A 194 3.54 -0.62 16.78
CA ALA A 194 4.71 -0.51 15.90
C ALA A 194 4.90 0.87 15.24
N LEU A 195 3.79 1.55 14.91
CA LEU A 195 3.74 2.79 14.12
C LEU A 195 3.16 3.98 14.90
N GLY A 196 2.50 3.73 16.04
CA GLY A 196 1.78 4.73 16.82
C GLY A 196 0.27 4.77 16.54
N ARG A 197 -0.49 5.34 17.48
CA ARG A 197 -1.96 5.46 17.39
C ARG A 197 -2.42 6.29 16.20
N GLU A 198 -1.69 7.36 15.89
CA GLU A 198 -2.07 8.31 14.84
C GLU A 198 -1.65 7.88 13.42
N ALA A 199 -0.88 6.79 13.30
CA ALA A 199 -0.44 6.28 12.00
C ALA A 199 -1.64 5.95 11.11
N SER A 200 -1.52 6.24 9.82
CA SER A 200 -2.59 6.02 8.84
C SER A 200 -3.09 4.57 8.85
N LYS A 201 -2.18 3.59 8.92
CA LYS A 201 -2.54 2.16 8.99
C LYS A 201 -3.35 1.81 10.24
N THR A 202 -2.98 2.36 11.41
CA THR A 202 -3.72 2.17 12.67
C THR A 202 -5.14 2.69 12.54
N ARG A 203 -5.29 3.96 12.14
CA ARG A 203 -6.60 4.61 11.96
C ARG A 203 -7.45 3.88 10.91
N LEU A 204 -6.84 3.41 9.82
CA LEU A 204 -7.53 2.66 8.77
C LEU A 204 -8.05 1.30 9.29
N ALA A 205 -7.26 0.58 10.08
CA ALA A 205 -7.68 -0.69 10.67
C ALA A 205 -8.84 -0.50 11.67
N GLU A 206 -8.77 0.54 12.52
CA GLU A 206 -9.84 0.91 13.46
C GLU A 206 -11.12 1.34 12.72
N GLN A 207 -10.99 2.16 11.69
CA GLN A 207 -12.13 2.57 10.85
C GLN A 207 -12.80 1.36 10.20
N ARG A 208 -12.01 0.41 9.67
CA ARG A 208 -12.54 -0.83 9.09
C ARG A 208 -13.27 -1.67 10.12
N LEU A 209 -12.69 -1.81 11.33
CA LEU A 209 -13.32 -2.53 12.43
C LEU A 209 -14.68 -1.91 12.79
N ALA A 210 -14.75 -0.58 12.93
CA ALA A 210 -15.99 0.12 13.20
C ALA A 210 -17.03 -0.06 12.09
N SER A 211 -16.58 -0.10 10.82
CA SER A 211 -17.47 -0.24 9.66
C SER A 211 -18.07 -1.64 9.47
N LEU A 212 -17.57 -2.68 10.15
CA LEU A 212 -18.10 -4.04 10.02
C LEU A 212 -19.57 -4.17 10.44
N HIS A 213 -20.00 -3.31 11.37
CA HIS A 213 -21.37 -3.30 11.87
C HIS A 213 -22.30 -2.38 11.08
N ASP A 214 -21.77 -1.64 10.11
CA ASP A 214 -22.55 -0.74 9.26
C ASP A 214 -23.11 -1.49 8.03
N PRO A 215 -24.44 -1.61 7.88
CA PRO A 215 -25.04 -2.27 6.73
C PRO A 215 -24.68 -1.59 5.40
N ALA A 216 -24.44 -0.27 5.38
CA ALA A 216 -24.04 0.44 4.17
C ALA A 216 -22.64 0.01 3.68
N THR A 217 -21.75 -0.32 4.61
CA THR A 217 -20.41 -0.83 4.29
C THR A 217 -20.48 -2.22 3.64
N LEU A 218 -21.32 -3.12 4.17
CA LEU A 218 -21.52 -4.44 3.57
C LEU A 218 -22.20 -4.35 2.20
N GLN A 219 -23.13 -3.41 2.02
CA GLN A 219 -23.75 -3.16 0.72
C GLN A 219 -22.71 -2.67 -0.30
N ARG A 220 -21.79 -1.78 0.09
CA ARG A 220 -20.69 -1.32 -0.78
C ARG A 220 -19.73 -2.46 -1.13
N ALA A 221 -19.34 -3.27 -0.14
CA ALA A 221 -18.50 -4.44 -0.39
C ALA A 221 -19.17 -5.42 -1.37
N ARG A 222 -20.49 -5.59 -1.28
CA ARG A 222 -21.26 -6.39 -2.25
C ARG A 222 -21.26 -5.79 -3.65
N THR A 223 -21.42 -4.48 -3.79
CA THR A 223 -21.35 -3.83 -5.11
C THR A 223 -19.95 -3.95 -5.71
N ASP A 224 -18.91 -3.82 -4.88
CA ASP A 224 -17.51 -3.93 -5.32
C ASP A 224 -17.15 -5.38 -5.71
N ALA A 225 -17.65 -6.38 -4.97
CA ALA A 225 -17.44 -7.79 -5.29
C ALA A 225 -18.16 -8.23 -6.58
N ASN A 226 -19.31 -7.62 -6.88
CA ASN A 226 -20.05 -7.88 -8.12
C ASN A 226 -19.57 -7.04 -9.31
N ALA A 227 -18.78 -5.99 -9.06
CA ALA A 227 -18.14 -5.24 -10.11
C ALA A 227 -17.08 -6.15 -10.75
N ASP A 228 -17.42 -6.71 -11.90
CA ASP A 228 -16.51 -7.55 -12.68
C ASP A 228 -15.16 -6.83 -12.82
N PRO A 229 -14.06 -7.40 -12.28
CA PRO A 229 -12.76 -6.75 -12.33
C PRO A 229 -12.26 -6.55 -13.77
N GLY A 230 -12.83 -7.28 -14.75
CA GLY A 230 -12.58 -7.09 -16.18
C GLY A 230 -13.38 -5.95 -16.81
N THR A 231 -14.46 -5.51 -16.16
CA THR A 231 -15.39 -4.49 -16.66
C THR A 231 -15.25 -3.19 -15.86
N SER A 232 -14.04 -2.85 -15.43
CA SER A 232 -13.65 -1.44 -15.34
C SER A 232 -13.61 -0.89 -16.77
N VAL A 233 -14.80 -0.63 -17.32
CA VAL A 233 -14.99 0.26 -18.45
C VAL A 233 -14.17 1.48 -18.08
N MET A 234 -13.08 1.74 -18.83
CA MET A 234 -12.43 3.02 -18.82
C MET A 234 -13.55 4.04 -18.90
N GLY A 235 -13.87 4.65 -17.76
CA GLY A 235 -14.88 5.68 -17.69
C GLY A 235 -14.52 6.63 -18.81
N ALA A 236 -15.38 6.66 -19.83
CA ALA A 236 -15.33 7.70 -20.83
C ALA A 236 -15.45 8.96 -20.00
N ALA A 237 -14.30 9.57 -19.72
CA ALA A 237 -14.25 10.86 -19.07
C ALA A 237 -15.26 11.71 -19.85
N PRO A 238 -16.16 12.45 -19.18
CA PRO A 238 -16.95 13.43 -19.88
C PRO A 238 -15.95 14.20 -20.74
N ARG A 239 -16.17 14.16 -22.05
CA ARG A 239 -15.40 14.94 -23.01
C ARG A 239 -15.72 16.38 -22.66
N SER A 240 -15.00 16.91 -21.68
CA SER A 240 -14.84 18.34 -21.48
C SER A 240 -14.20 18.80 -22.77
N SER A 241 -15.07 19.36 -23.60
CA SER A 241 -14.81 20.03 -24.85
C SER A 241 -13.44 20.71 -24.80
N GLU A 242 -12.55 20.28 -25.68
CA GLU A 242 -12.18 21.13 -26.82
C GLU A 242 -12.09 22.64 -26.56
N GLU A 243 -11.47 23.06 -25.47
CA GLU A 243 -10.90 24.40 -25.35
C GLU A 243 -9.39 24.29 -25.12
N ALA A 244 -8.70 24.33 -26.26
CA ALA A 244 -7.53 25.17 -26.48
C ALA A 244 -6.53 25.23 -25.31
N SER A 245 -5.83 24.12 -25.10
CA SER A 245 -4.43 24.22 -24.73
C SER A 245 -3.65 23.65 -25.90
N GLU A 246 -3.31 24.54 -26.84
CA GLU A 246 -2.22 24.36 -27.80
C GLU A 246 -0.98 23.94 -27.00
N ARG A 247 -0.91 22.63 -26.78
CA ARG A 247 0.12 21.99 -26.00
C ARG A 247 1.36 22.08 -26.86
N THR A 248 2.25 22.96 -26.45
CA THR A 248 3.63 23.09 -26.90
C THR A 248 4.15 21.72 -27.30
N THR A 249 4.30 21.50 -28.61
CA THR A 249 4.97 20.34 -29.20
C THR A 249 6.47 20.45 -28.92
N GLY A 250 6.83 20.58 -27.64
CA GLY A 250 8.21 20.46 -27.21
C GLY A 250 8.67 19.04 -27.57
N PRO A 251 9.94 18.85 -27.96
CA PRO A 251 10.47 17.53 -28.19
C PRO A 251 10.23 16.69 -26.92
N ARG A 252 9.45 15.62 -27.04
CA ARG A 252 9.30 14.64 -25.95
C ARG A 252 10.70 14.23 -25.52
N GLY A 253 11.03 14.47 -24.25
CA GLY A 253 12.34 14.14 -23.68
C GLY A 253 12.69 12.67 -23.91
N GLU A 254 13.99 12.39 -23.94
CA GLU A 254 14.53 11.05 -24.20
C GLU A 254 13.93 9.98 -23.28
N ALA A 255 13.77 10.30 -21.99
CA ALA A 255 13.06 9.46 -21.02
C ALA A 255 11.67 9.01 -21.49
N SER A 256 10.87 9.92 -22.06
CA SER A 256 9.53 9.60 -22.56
C SER A 256 9.56 8.64 -23.76
N ARG A 257 10.58 8.77 -24.63
CA ARG A 257 10.78 7.84 -25.75
C ARG A 257 11.20 6.45 -25.26
N LEU A 258 12.09 6.39 -24.27
CA LEU A 258 12.50 5.13 -23.64
C LEU A 258 11.33 4.41 -22.97
N VAL A 259 10.54 5.12 -22.16
CA VAL A 259 9.34 4.54 -21.50
C VAL A 259 8.33 4.01 -22.53
N SER A 260 8.20 4.66 -23.68
CA SER A 260 7.24 4.25 -24.72
C SER A 260 7.73 3.06 -25.56
N SER A 261 9.04 2.86 -25.67
CA SER A 261 9.65 1.80 -26.51
C SER A 261 9.98 0.54 -25.72
N ASP A 262 10.17 0.65 -24.40
CA ASP A 262 10.47 -0.47 -23.52
C ASP A 262 9.21 -0.94 -22.76
N PRO A 263 8.77 -2.21 -22.92
CA PRO A 263 7.54 -2.70 -22.30
C PRO A 263 7.61 -2.80 -20.77
N GLU A 264 8.80 -3.02 -20.21
CA GLU A 264 9.00 -3.09 -18.75
C GLU A 264 8.83 -1.70 -18.12
N LEU A 265 9.44 -0.68 -18.72
CA LEU A 265 9.26 0.71 -18.27
C LEU A 265 7.81 1.19 -18.44
N ALA A 266 7.14 0.80 -19.53
CA ALA A 266 5.72 1.10 -19.74
C ALA A 266 4.83 0.46 -18.64
N GLN A 267 5.14 -0.77 -18.25
CA GLN A 267 4.45 -1.45 -17.16
C GLN A 267 4.66 -0.72 -15.83
N LEU A 268 5.90 -0.32 -15.50
CA LEU A 268 6.21 0.44 -14.29
C LEU A 268 5.51 1.80 -14.24
N GLU A 269 5.43 2.52 -15.38
CA GLU A 269 4.66 3.76 -15.50
C GLU A 269 3.15 3.51 -15.26
N SER A 270 2.60 2.40 -15.76
CA SER A 270 1.22 2.01 -15.47
C SER A 270 1.00 1.69 -13.98
N ASP A 271 1.94 0.97 -13.35
CA ASP A 271 1.89 0.65 -11.93
C ASP A 271 1.95 1.90 -11.06
N LEU A 272 2.85 2.83 -11.40
CA LEU A 272 3.01 4.08 -10.65
C LEU A 272 1.77 4.98 -10.77
N ARG A 273 1.13 5.04 -11.95
CA ARG A 273 -0.15 5.74 -12.12
C ARG A 273 -1.26 5.13 -11.27
N ARG A 274 -1.36 3.80 -11.19
CA ARG A 274 -2.31 3.13 -10.29
C ARG A 274 -2.07 3.49 -8.83
N LEU A 275 -0.80 3.47 -8.40
CA LEU A 275 -0.41 3.80 -7.03
C LEU A 275 -0.71 5.26 -6.69
N HIS A 276 -0.41 6.19 -7.60
CA HIS A 276 -0.75 7.60 -7.43
C HIS A 276 -2.27 7.82 -7.36
N ALA A 277 -3.07 7.12 -8.18
CA ALA A 277 -4.53 7.18 -8.09
C ALA A 277 -5.03 6.73 -6.71
N GLN A 278 -4.50 5.62 -6.18
CA GLN A 278 -4.81 5.14 -4.84
C GLN A 278 -4.41 6.18 -3.77
N ALA A 279 -3.19 6.68 -3.82
CA ALA A 279 -2.70 7.71 -2.90
C ALA A 279 -3.57 8.97 -2.92
N SER A 280 -3.98 9.41 -4.12
CA SER A 280 -4.84 10.59 -4.30
C SER A 280 -6.24 10.44 -3.71
N SER A 281 -6.74 9.21 -3.59
CA SER A 281 -8.07 8.92 -3.02
C SER A 281 -8.09 8.95 -1.49
N VAL A 282 -6.94 8.75 -0.83
CA VAL A 282 -6.84 8.66 0.62
C VAL A 282 -6.12 9.86 1.27
N THR A 283 -5.38 10.65 0.49
CA THR A 283 -4.64 11.81 1.00
C THR A 283 -5.57 12.97 1.36
N ARG A 284 -5.21 13.70 2.43
CA ARG A 284 -5.92 14.92 2.85
C ARG A 284 -5.64 16.11 1.91
N ASP A 285 -4.51 16.12 1.21
CA ASP A 285 -4.11 17.19 0.28
C ASP A 285 -3.82 16.64 -1.14
N PRO A 286 -4.86 16.37 -1.94
CA PRO A 286 -4.68 15.85 -3.30
C PRO A 286 -4.00 16.87 -4.23
N ALA A 287 -4.11 18.17 -3.96
CA ALA A 287 -3.48 19.20 -4.77
C ALA A 287 -1.95 19.23 -4.53
N GLY A 288 -1.51 19.10 -3.27
CA GLY A 288 -0.10 18.98 -2.92
C GLY A 288 0.54 17.74 -3.49
N LEU A 289 -0.13 16.58 -3.42
CA LEU A 289 0.34 15.34 -4.04
C LEU A 289 0.58 15.51 -5.55
N ARG A 290 -0.39 16.08 -6.29
CA ARG A 290 -0.25 16.33 -7.73
C ARG A 290 0.93 17.24 -8.08
N ARG A 291 1.20 18.28 -7.27
CA ARG A 291 2.34 19.18 -7.48
C ARG A 291 3.67 18.46 -7.30
N ARG A 292 3.81 17.68 -6.21
CA ARG A 292 5.02 16.87 -5.96
C ARG A 292 5.23 15.84 -7.05
N ASP A 293 4.16 15.19 -7.52
CA ASP A 293 4.25 14.22 -8.60
C ASP A 293 4.71 14.84 -9.92
N SER A 294 4.13 15.98 -10.30
CA SER A 294 4.55 16.74 -11.49
C SER A 294 6.02 17.15 -11.39
N GLN A 295 6.47 17.61 -10.21
CA GLN A 295 7.86 17.97 -9.97
C GLN A 295 8.80 16.76 -10.06
N ALA A 296 8.41 15.62 -9.50
CA ALA A 296 9.19 14.39 -9.55
C ALA A 296 9.33 13.87 -10.99
N LEU A 297 8.27 13.92 -11.79
CA LEU A 297 8.30 13.58 -13.22
C LEU A 297 9.20 14.53 -14.02
N ALA A 298 9.11 15.84 -13.76
CA ALA A 298 10.01 16.79 -14.38
C ALA A 298 11.49 16.53 -14.02
N GLN A 299 11.77 16.16 -12.77
CA GLN A 299 13.12 15.76 -12.33
C GLN A 299 13.59 14.48 -13.02
N ARG A 300 12.72 13.47 -13.15
CA ARG A 300 13.00 12.24 -13.89
C ARG A 300 13.42 12.56 -15.32
N ASP A 301 12.62 13.36 -16.00
CA ASP A 301 12.82 13.69 -17.41
C ASP A 301 14.09 14.53 -17.62
N ALA A 302 14.51 15.30 -16.62
CA ALA A 302 15.74 16.09 -16.65
C ALA A 302 17.01 15.30 -16.27
N ALA A 303 16.89 14.28 -15.42
CA ALA A 303 18.04 13.58 -14.82
C ALA A 303 18.30 12.19 -15.40
N CYS A 304 17.31 11.55 -16.01
CA CYS A 304 17.44 10.19 -16.53
C CYS A 304 17.48 10.15 -18.06
N GLU A 305 18.63 9.73 -18.58
CA GLU A 305 18.88 9.54 -20.01
C GLU A 305 18.83 8.06 -20.43
N ASP A 306 18.89 7.12 -19.48
CA ASP A 306 18.94 5.68 -19.75
C ASP A 306 17.92 4.84 -18.95
N LYS A 307 17.75 3.59 -19.36
CA LYS A 307 16.85 2.62 -18.72
C LYS A 307 17.22 2.36 -17.26
N ALA A 308 18.52 2.25 -16.94
CA ALA A 308 18.96 1.90 -15.59
C ALA A 308 18.63 3.02 -14.58
N CYS A 309 18.77 4.28 -14.99
CA CYS A 309 18.33 5.44 -14.22
C CYS A 309 16.83 5.41 -13.98
N LEU A 310 16.04 5.18 -15.04
CA LEU A 310 14.58 5.11 -14.93
C LEU A 310 14.12 4.00 -13.98
N LEU A 311 14.72 2.80 -14.05
CA LEU A 311 14.38 1.70 -13.13
C LEU A 311 14.64 2.07 -11.67
N ARG A 312 15.79 2.68 -11.36
CA ARG A 312 16.09 3.17 -9.99
C ARG A 312 15.10 4.25 -9.56
N TRP A 313 14.78 5.19 -10.46
CA TRP A 313 13.82 6.24 -10.18
C TRP A 313 12.42 5.69 -9.88
N TYR A 314 11.91 4.74 -10.67
CA TYR A 314 10.60 4.11 -10.42
C TYR A 314 10.57 3.37 -9.09
N ALA A 315 11.63 2.63 -8.75
CA ALA A 315 11.74 1.96 -7.45
C ALA A 315 11.68 2.99 -6.30
N GLN A 316 12.49 4.05 -6.38
CA GLN A 316 12.50 5.12 -5.37
C GLN A 316 11.15 5.83 -5.26
N ARG A 317 10.54 6.22 -6.40
CA ARG A 317 9.26 6.94 -6.43
C ARG A 317 8.12 6.09 -5.86
N ARG A 318 8.13 4.78 -6.14
CA ARG A 318 7.19 3.84 -5.53
C ARG A 318 7.32 3.83 -4.00
N HIS A 319 8.54 3.78 -3.45
CA HIS A 319 8.75 3.87 -2.00
C HIS A 319 8.25 5.21 -1.43
N GLN A 320 8.57 6.33 -2.06
CA GLN A 320 8.11 7.65 -1.61
C GLN A 320 6.58 7.75 -1.57
N LEU A 321 5.90 7.25 -2.61
CA LEU A 321 4.45 7.18 -2.60
C LEU A 321 4.00 6.31 -1.42
N LEU A 322 4.57 5.11 -1.25
CA LEU A 322 4.28 4.19 -0.14
C LEU A 322 4.41 4.80 1.27
N ASP A 323 5.33 5.74 1.46
CA ASP A 323 5.53 6.41 2.75
C ASP A 323 4.55 7.58 2.98
N GLU A 324 3.99 8.16 1.91
CA GLU A 324 3.02 9.26 2.02
C GLU A 324 1.61 8.79 2.43
N PHE A 325 1.34 7.48 2.45
CA PHE A 325 0.06 6.89 2.84
C PHE A 325 0.17 5.91 4.02
#